data_AF-A0A847PXV1-F1
#
_entry.id   AF-A0A847PXV1-F1
#
_cell.length_a   1.000
_cell.length_b   1.000
_cell.length_c   1.000
_cell.angle_alpha   90.00
_cell.angle_beta   90.00
_cell.angle_gamma   90.00
#
_symmetry.space_group_name_H-M   'P 1'
#
loop_
_entity.id
_entity.type
_entity.pdbx_description
1 polymer ?
#
loop_
_entity_poly.entity_id
_entity_poly.type
_entity_poly.pdbx_seq_one_letter_code
_entity_poly.pdbx_strand_id
1 'polypeptide(L)'
;MSRAAPVRMAPHLLLLAVLSASCAVQYSREMEPVRSAMTWGGDPLAELVRAFPSDSTGGDRLLFLMEKGNLLRLAGRYAEARRLLLEADRLSDLQRDADPGEQVASMLTSDLATDFRGADYEQVFINYCLAMCYALDGELDEALVECRRV
;
A
#
# COMPACT_ATOMS: atom_id res chain seq x y z
N MET A 1 45.28 6.35 31.29
CA MET A 1 44.45 5.36 30.56
C MET A 1 43.05 5.43 31.14
N SER A 2 42.13 6.14 30.48
CA SER A 2 40.74 6.31 30.94
C SER A 2 39.92 5.10 30.50
N ARG A 3 39.36 4.35 31.46
CA ARG A 3 38.45 3.23 31.19
C ARG A 3 37.04 3.78 30.98
N ALA A 4 36.50 3.61 29.78
CA ALA A 4 35.09 3.88 29.50
C ALA A 4 34.20 3.01 30.40
N ALA A 5 33.23 3.63 31.08
CA ALA A 5 32.26 2.92 31.91
C ALA A 5 31.27 2.14 31.01
N PRO A 6 30.86 0.92 31.40
CA PRO A 6 29.89 0.14 30.63
C PRO A 6 28.52 0.81 30.71
N VAL A 7 27.95 1.14 29.55
CA VAL A 7 26.57 1.66 29.45
C VAL A 7 25.62 0.55 29.90
N ARG A 8 25.08 0.65 31.11
CA ARG A 8 24.01 -0.22 31.61
C ARG A 8 22.69 0.22 31.00
N MET A 9 22.33 -0.32 29.84
CA MET A 9 21.00 -0.11 29.28
C MET A 9 19.96 -0.80 30.18
N ALA A 10 18.97 -0.05 30.64
CA ALA A 10 17.90 -0.58 31.48
C ALA A 10 17.06 -1.60 30.67
N PRO A 11 16.66 -2.74 31.26
CA PRO A 11 15.89 -3.78 30.56
C PRO A 11 14.55 -3.26 30.01
N HIS A 12 14.00 -2.21 30.61
CA HIS A 12 12.79 -1.53 30.15
C HIS A 12 12.98 -0.74 28.85
N LEU A 13 14.17 -0.15 28.64
CA LEU A 13 14.53 0.50 27.36
C LEU A 13 14.67 -0.54 26.24
N LEU A 14 15.17 -1.73 26.59
CA LEU A 14 15.29 -2.84 25.64
C LEU A 14 13.92 -3.43 25.29
N LEU A 15 13.03 -3.58 26.29
CA LEU A 15 11.65 -4.03 26.10
C LEU A 15 10.84 -3.04 25.25
N LEU A 16 10.98 -1.73 25.51
CA LEU A 16 10.33 -0.66 24.75
C LEU A 16 10.81 -0.62 23.30
N ALA A 17 12.11 -0.87 23.05
CA ALA A 17 12.69 -0.95 21.71
C ALA A 17 12.24 -2.21 20.93
N VAL A 18 12.01 -3.34 21.62
CA VAL A 18 11.47 -4.57 20.99
C VAL A 18 10.00 -4.40 20.62
N LEU A 19 9.22 -3.70 21.46
CA LEU A 19 7.78 -3.46 21.22
C LEU A 19 7.53 -2.49 20.06
N SER A 20 8.37 -1.46 19.89
CA SER A 20 8.21 -0.49 18.78
C SER A 20 8.59 -1.06 17.41
N ALA A 21 9.42 -2.10 17.35
CA ALA A 21 9.81 -2.74 16.09
C ALA A 21 8.70 -3.64 15.49
N SER A 22 7.67 -3.99 16.26
CA SER A 22 6.68 -4.98 15.82
C SER A 22 5.61 -4.41 14.87
N CYS A 23 5.29 -3.12 14.97
CA CYS A 23 4.14 -2.55 14.26
C CYS A 23 4.47 -2.28 12.77
N ALA A 24 5.67 -1.80 12.44
CA ALA A 24 6.08 -1.49 11.06
C ALA A 24 6.26 -2.74 10.16
N VAL A 25 6.24 -3.94 10.75
CA VAL A 25 6.66 -5.19 10.11
C VAL A 25 5.50 -5.96 9.48
N GLN A 26 4.24 -5.63 9.79
CA GLN A 26 3.09 -6.47 9.41
C GLN A 26 2.83 -6.51 7.89
N TYR A 27 2.59 -5.36 7.24
CA TYR A 27 2.39 -5.31 5.79
C TYR A 27 3.61 -5.85 5.03
N SER A 28 4.81 -5.50 5.48
CA SER A 28 6.05 -6.00 4.88
C SER A 28 6.13 -7.53 4.93
N ARG A 29 5.67 -8.16 6.02
CA ARG A 29 5.60 -9.63 6.12
C ARG A 29 4.54 -10.23 5.20
N GLU A 30 3.36 -9.61 5.11
CA GLU A 30 2.26 -10.10 4.29
C GLU A 30 2.58 -10.04 2.79
N MET A 31 3.32 -9.03 2.34
CA MET A 31 3.74 -8.88 0.94
C MET A 31 5.03 -9.63 0.58
N GLU A 32 5.72 -10.24 1.54
CA GLU A 32 6.97 -10.98 1.26
C GLU A 32 6.76 -12.16 0.30
N PRO A 33 5.72 -13.00 0.42
CA PRO A 33 5.44 -14.06 -0.55
C PRO A 33 5.17 -13.50 -1.96
N VAL A 34 4.45 -12.38 -2.05
CA VAL A 34 4.17 -11.70 -3.33
C VAL A 34 5.46 -11.24 -4.00
N ARG A 35 6.33 -10.53 -3.26
CA ARG A 35 7.63 -10.07 -3.77
C ARG A 35 8.56 -11.21 -4.15
N SER A 36 8.57 -12.27 -3.35
CA SER A 36 9.35 -13.48 -3.63
C SER A 36 8.90 -14.12 -4.95
N ALA A 37 7.59 -14.29 -5.16
CA ALA A 37 7.03 -14.82 -6.40
C ALA A 37 7.35 -13.96 -7.62
N MET A 38 7.38 -12.62 -7.48
CA MET A 38 7.81 -11.72 -8.57
C MET A 38 9.30 -11.86 -8.90
N THR A 39 10.14 -12.07 -7.89
CA THR A 39 11.61 -12.04 -8.04
C THR A 39 12.19 -13.38 -8.48
N TRP A 40 11.71 -14.46 -7.86
CA TRP A 40 12.27 -15.80 -8.00
C TRP A 40 11.43 -16.72 -8.91
N GLY A 41 10.34 -16.19 -9.48
CA GLY A 41 9.37 -16.95 -10.26
C GLY A 41 8.28 -17.55 -9.37
N GLY A 42 7.04 -17.48 -9.84
CA GLY A 42 5.85 -17.90 -9.11
C GLY A 42 4.59 -17.22 -9.64
N ASP A 43 3.50 -17.29 -8.87
CA ASP A 43 2.24 -16.59 -9.16
C ASP A 43 2.01 -15.50 -8.10
N PRO A 44 2.51 -14.28 -8.30
CA PRO A 44 2.35 -13.20 -7.33
C PRO A 44 0.88 -12.79 -7.15
N LEU A 45 0.02 -13.03 -8.15
CA LEU A 45 -1.39 -12.72 -8.06
C LEU A 45 -2.11 -13.71 -7.12
N ALA A 46 -1.75 -15.00 -7.21
CA ALA A 46 -2.25 -16.00 -6.28
C ALA A 46 -1.73 -15.75 -4.85
N GLU A 47 -0.47 -15.39 -4.68
CA GLU A 47 0.08 -15.04 -3.36
C GLU A 47 -0.60 -13.80 -2.77
N LEU A 48 -0.91 -12.78 -3.58
CA LEU A 48 -1.65 -11.61 -3.12
C LEU A 48 -3.05 -12.01 -2.63
N VAL A 49 -3.77 -12.84 -3.40
CA VAL A 49 -5.10 -13.32 -2.99
C VAL A 49 -5.03 -14.18 -1.72
N ARG A 50 -3.93 -14.90 -1.47
CA ARG A 50 -3.73 -15.62 -0.20
C ARG A 50 -3.45 -14.69 0.96
N ALA A 51 -2.66 -13.63 0.75
CA ALA A 51 -2.34 -12.62 1.76
C ALA A 51 -3.57 -11.79 2.13
N PHE A 52 -4.47 -11.57 1.18
CA PHE A 52 -5.73 -10.85 1.34
C PHE A 52 -6.94 -11.78 1.01
N PRO A 53 -7.23 -12.80 1.85
CA PRO A 53 -8.08 -13.96 1.52
C PRO A 53 -9.57 -13.69 1.37
N SER A 54 -10.00 -12.46 1.59
CA SER A 54 -11.37 -12.02 1.32
C SER A 54 -11.32 -10.75 0.50
N ASP A 55 -12.25 -10.59 -0.45
CA ASP A 55 -12.67 -9.27 -0.89
C ASP A 55 -13.06 -8.44 0.36
N SER A 56 -12.10 -7.77 1.00
CA SER A 56 -12.04 -6.33 0.93
C SER A 56 -13.36 -5.58 1.27
N THR A 57 -13.92 -5.89 2.42
CA THR A 57 -14.99 -5.12 3.01
C THR A 57 -14.45 -4.59 4.34
N GLY A 58 -13.92 -3.36 4.32
CA GLY A 58 -13.22 -2.73 5.44
C GLY A 58 -12.04 -1.87 4.97
N GLY A 59 -11.20 -1.41 5.89
CA GLY A 59 -10.10 -0.47 5.64
C GLY A 59 -9.14 -0.84 4.51
N ASP A 60 -8.84 -2.13 4.34
CA ASP A 60 -7.81 -2.57 3.39
C ASP A 60 -8.31 -2.77 1.94
N ARG A 61 -9.59 -2.45 1.61
CA ARG A 61 -10.09 -2.60 0.22
C ARG A 61 -9.27 -1.79 -0.76
N LEU A 62 -8.96 -0.55 -0.39
CA LEU A 62 -8.22 0.34 -1.28
C LEU A 62 -6.84 -0.25 -1.60
N LEU A 63 -6.11 -0.68 -0.58
CA LEU A 63 -4.81 -1.31 -0.71
C LEU A 63 -4.87 -2.56 -1.60
N PHE A 64 -5.85 -3.44 -1.36
CA PHE A 64 -6.03 -4.65 -2.17
C PHE A 64 -6.27 -4.33 -3.65
N LEU A 65 -7.15 -3.37 -3.95
CA LEU A 65 -7.43 -2.97 -5.33
C LEU A 65 -6.18 -2.39 -6.01
N MET A 66 -5.43 -1.55 -5.30
CA MET A 66 -4.19 -0.95 -5.79
C MET A 66 -3.12 -2.01 -6.10
N GLU A 67 -2.85 -2.92 -5.16
CA GLU A 67 -1.85 -3.97 -5.33
C GLU A 67 -2.23 -4.94 -6.46
N LYS A 68 -3.48 -5.41 -6.47
CA LYS A 68 -3.95 -6.33 -7.51
C LYS A 68 -3.96 -5.66 -8.89
N GLY A 69 -4.41 -4.41 -8.97
CA GLY A 69 -4.38 -3.61 -10.19
C GLY A 69 -2.95 -3.43 -10.70
N ASN A 70 -2.00 -3.14 -9.82
CA ASN A 70 -0.59 -2.99 -10.16
C ASN A 70 0.04 -4.30 -10.66
N LEU A 71 -0.21 -5.43 -9.99
CA LEU A 71 0.27 -6.74 -10.44
C LEU A 71 -0.29 -7.13 -11.81
N LEU A 72 -1.59 -6.88 -12.05
CA LEU A 72 -2.20 -7.11 -13.36
C LEU A 72 -1.56 -6.23 -14.45
N ARG A 73 -1.30 -4.95 -14.14
CA ARG A 73 -0.59 -4.03 -15.05
C ARG A 73 0.81 -4.56 -15.38
N LEU A 74 1.57 -5.00 -14.39
CA LEU A 74 2.91 -5.57 -14.58
C LEU A 74 2.87 -6.88 -15.38
N ALA A 75 1.76 -7.64 -15.31
CA ALA A 75 1.52 -8.84 -16.09
C ALA A 75 0.98 -8.56 -17.52
N GLY A 76 0.86 -7.28 -17.94
CA GLY A 76 0.33 -6.92 -19.27
C GLY A 76 -1.19 -7.03 -19.41
N ARG A 77 -1.92 -7.28 -18.32
CA ARG A 77 -3.39 -7.45 -18.30
C ARG A 77 -4.08 -6.10 -18.09
N TYR A 78 -3.84 -5.15 -18.99
CA TYR A 78 -4.21 -3.74 -18.80
C TYR A 78 -5.70 -3.51 -18.60
N ALA A 79 -6.56 -4.13 -19.40
CA ALA A 79 -8.01 -3.96 -19.27
C ALA A 79 -8.54 -4.39 -17.88
N GLU A 80 -8.00 -5.48 -17.34
CA GLU A 80 -8.37 -5.96 -15.99
C GLU A 80 -7.79 -5.07 -14.90
N ALA A 81 -6.55 -4.60 -15.07
CA ALA A 81 -5.91 -3.64 -14.18
C ALA A 81 -6.72 -2.33 -14.11
N ARG A 82 -7.09 -1.74 -15.26
CA ARG A 82 -7.88 -0.50 -15.35
C ARG A 82 -9.18 -0.61 -14.56
N ARG A 83 -9.90 -1.73 -14.68
CA ARG A 83 -11.15 -1.93 -13.95
C ARG A 83 -10.96 -1.83 -12.42
N LEU A 84 -9.91 -2.46 -11.88
CA LEU A 84 -9.62 -2.41 -10.45
C LEU A 84 -9.10 -1.04 -10.00
N LEU A 85 -8.24 -0.41 -10.80
CA LEU A 85 -7.66 0.89 -10.48
C LEU A 85 -8.70 2.02 -10.53
N LEU A 86 -9.67 1.97 -11.44
CA LEU A 86 -10.81 2.90 -11.45
C LEU A 86 -11.75 2.69 -10.26
N GLU A 87 -11.84 1.47 -9.74
CA GLU A 87 -12.55 1.21 -8.49
C GLU A 87 -11.79 1.77 -7.28
N ALA A 88 -10.46 1.60 -7.27
CA ALA A 88 -9.58 2.18 -6.26
C ALA A 88 -9.68 3.71 -6.24
N ASP A 89 -9.68 4.36 -7.41
CA ASP A 89 -9.81 5.82 -7.56
C ASP A 89 -11.10 6.34 -6.89
N ARG A 90 -12.25 5.73 -7.21
CA ARG A 90 -13.54 6.09 -6.59
C ARG A 90 -13.54 5.88 -5.08
N LEU A 91 -12.95 4.79 -4.61
CA LEU A 91 -12.89 4.50 -3.18
C LEU A 91 -11.95 5.48 -2.45
N SER A 92 -10.83 5.82 -3.06
CA SER A 92 -9.89 6.82 -2.54
C SER A 92 -10.57 8.18 -2.37
N ASP A 93 -11.36 8.60 -3.37
CA ASP A 93 -12.12 9.85 -3.30
C ASP A 93 -13.15 9.85 -2.15
N LEU A 94 -13.92 8.77 -2.02
CA LEU A 94 -14.90 8.61 -0.94
C LEU A 94 -14.25 8.64 0.45
N GLN A 95 -13.10 7.99 0.61
CA GLN A 95 -12.37 7.99 1.87
C GLN A 95 -11.75 9.36 2.18
N ARG A 96 -11.40 10.18 1.17
CA ARG A 96 -10.84 11.52 1.40
C ARG A 96 -11.87 12.50 1.95
N ASP A 97 -13.08 12.47 1.40
CA ASP A 97 -14.16 13.39 1.77
C ASP A 97 -14.77 13.09 3.16
N ALA A 98 -14.55 11.88 3.69
CA ALA A 98 -15.28 11.37 4.83
C ALA A 98 -14.84 11.89 6.21
N ASP A 99 -13.60 12.34 6.46
CA ASP A 99 -13.25 12.68 7.85
C ASP A 99 -12.00 13.59 8.10
N PRO A 100 -12.21 14.85 8.54
CA PRO A 100 -11.15 15.69 9.11
C PRO A 100 -10.74 15.31 10.56
N GLY A 101 -11.60 14.59 11.31
CA GLY A 101 -11.42 14.33 12.75
C GLY A 101 -10.42 13.21 13.06
N GLU A 102 -10.36 12.17 12.23
CA GLU A 102 -9.42 11.05 12.38
C GLU A 102 -7.96 11.40 12.04
N GLN A 103 -7.70 12.49 11.29
CA GLN A 103 -6.34 13.01 11.08
C GLN A 103 -5.67 13.38 12.41
N VAL A 104 -6.44 13.89 13.37
CA VAL A 104 -5.90 14.23 14.70
C VAL A 104 -5.64 12.97 15.53
N ALA A 105 -6.43 11.91 15.36
CA ALA A 105 -6.25 10.65 16.07
C ALA A 105 -5.03 9.87 15.57
N SER A 106 -4.85 9.72 14.24
CA SER A 106 -3.70 9.03 13.63
C SER A 106 -2.35 9.67 14.01
N MET A 107 -2.29 11.01 14.05
CA MET A 107 -1.12 11.74 14.55
C MET A 107 -0.74 11.39 16.00
N LEU A 108 -1.71 10.96 16.81
CA LEU A 108 -1.51 10.63 18.22
C LEU A 108 -1.34 9.13 18.47
N THR A 109 -1.89 8.25 17.61
CA THR A 109 -2.01 6.82 17.90
C THR A 109 -1.30 5.87 16.93
N SER A 110 -0.56 6.38 15.92
CA SER A 110 0.13 5.65 14.84
C SER A 110 -0.77 5.28 13.65
N ASP A 111 -0.26 5.48 12.42
CA ASP A 111 -0.94 5.21 11.14
C ASP A 111 -1.44 3.76 11.00
N LEU A 112 -0.74 2.81 11.63
CA LEU A 112 -1.11 1.38 11.67
C LEU A 112 -2.37 1.05 12.49
N ALA A 113 -2.87 1.99 13.29
CA ALA A 113 -4.11 1.82 14.04
C ALA A 113 -5.35 2.27 13.26
N THR A 114 -5.16 2.80 12.06
CA THR A 114 -6.22 3.35 11.20
C THR A 114 -6.30 2.53 9.91
N ASP A 115 -7.51 2.43 9.35
CA ASP A 115 -7.76 1.82 8.04
C ASP A 115 -6.81 2.39 6.97
N PHE A 116 -6.38 1.58 6.00
CA PHE A 116 -5.56 2.06 4.88
C PHE A 116 -6.37 3.07 4.05
N ARG A 117 -5.99 4.35 4.12
CA ARG A 117 -6.72 5.46 3.50
C ARG A 117 -6.01 6.00 2.28
N GLY A 118 -6.82 6.42 1.31
CA GLY A 118 -6.34 7.16 0.15
C GLY A 118 -5.90 8.56 0.55
N ALA A 119 -4.67 8.72 1.00
CA ALA A 119 -4.03 10.02 1.10
C ALA A 119 -3.65 10.51 -0.31
N ASP A 120 -3.08 11.71 -0.39
CA ASP A 120 -2.72 12.32 -1.67
C ASP A 120 -1.77 11.41 -2.49
N TYR A 121 -0.94 10.62 -1.81
CA TYR A 121 0.03 9.71 -2.44
C TYR A 121 -0.61 8.52 -3.15
N GLU A 122 -1.70 7.98 -2.62
CA GLU A 122 -2.43 6.85 -3.18
C GLU A 122 -3.11 7.24 -4.49
N GLN A 123 -3.67 8.45 -4.56
CA GLN A 123 -4.27 8.95 -5.80
C GLN A 123 -3.22 9.17 -6.89
N VAL A 124 -2.04 9.70 -6.53
CA VAL A 124 -0.90 9.79 -7.45
C VAL A 124 -0.52 8.40 -7.98
N PHE A 125 -0.43 7.41 -7.11
CA PHE A 125 -0.12 6.03 -7.50
C PHE A 125 -1.18 5.42 -8.45
N ILE A 126 -2.47 5.62 -8.14
CA ILE A 126 -3.58 5.09 -8.94
C ILE A 126 -3.56 5.72 -10.34
N ASN A 127 -3.43 7.05 -10.43
CA ASN A 127 -3.37 7.78 -11.70
C ASN A 127 -2.13 7.40 -12.51
N TYR A 128 -0.98 7.22 -11.86
CA TYR A 128 0.22 6.70 -12.51
C TYR A 128 -0.01 5.31 -13.11
N CYS A 129 -0.62 4.38 -12.36
CA CYS A 129 -0.89 3.04 -12.86
C CYS A 129 -1.91 3.04 -14.01
N LEU A 130 -2.96 3.87 -13.94
CA LEU A 130 -3.94 4.04 -15.00
C LEU A 130 -3.30 4.62 -16.27
N ALA A 131 -2.51 5.70 -16.14
CA ALA A 131 -1.78 6.30 -17.25
C ALA A 131 -0.88 5.27 -17.94
N MET A 132 -0.16 4.46 -17.18
CA MET A 132 0.68 3.38 -17.71
C MET A 132 -0.14 2.30 -18.42
N CYS A 133 -1.30 1.92 -17.89
CA CYS A 133 -2.18 0.95 -18.56
C CYS A 133 -2.64 1.48 -19.92
N TYR A 134 -3.16 2.71 -19.97
CA TYR A 134 -3.61 3.33 -21.22
C TYR A 134 -2.47 3.49 -22.22
N ALA A 135 -1.31 4.00 -21.77
CA ALA A 135 -0.16 4.21 -22.64
C ALA A 135 0.36 2.89 -23.26
N LEU A 136 0.41 1.82 -22.47
CA LEU A 136 0.87 0.51 -22.96
C LEU A 136 -0.17 -0.21 -23.84
N ASP A 137 -1.44 0.20 -23.79
CA ASP A 137 -2.52 -0.28 -24.66
C ASP A 137 -2.71 0.61 -25.91
N GLY A 138 -1.89 1.66 -26.08
CA GLY A 138 -1.94 2.58 -27.22
C GLY A 138 -2.94 3.74 -27.10
N GLU A 139 -3.61 3.86 -25.96
CA GLU A 139 -4.62 4.90 -25.64
C GLU A 139 -3.93 6.14 -25.05
N LEU A 140 -3.17 6.87 -25.87
CA LEU A 140 -2.32 7.97 -25.39
C LEU A 140 -3.10 9.20 -24.89
N ASP A 141 -4.28 9.47 -25.45
CA ASP A 141 -5.10 10.61 -25.02
C ASP A 141 -5.66 10.37 -23.62
N GLU A 142 -6.13 9.15 -23.35
CA GLU A 142 -6.59 8.69 -22.04
C GLU A 142 -5.44 8.69 -21.03
N ALA A 143 -4.25 8.24 -21.42
CA ALA A 143 -3.07 8.31 -20.57
C ALA A 143 -2.75 9.75 -20.14
N LEU A 144 -2.85 10.72 -21.06
CA LEU A 144 -2.64 12.14 -20.76
C LEU A 144 -3.69 12.72 -19.82
N VAL A 145 -4.94 12.22 -19.85
CA VAL A 145 -5.97 12.62 -18.88
C VAL A 145 -5.53 12.23 -17.47
N GLU A 146 -5.13 10.97 -17.27
CA GLU A 146 -4.71 10.49 -15.95
C GLU A 146 -3.42 11.19 -15.46
N CYS A 147 -2.47 11.48 -16.35
CA CYS A 147 -1.27 12.25 -16.00
C CYS A 147 -1.58 13.67 -15.48
N ARG A 148 -2.69 14.28 -15.88
CA ARG A 148 -3.09 15.63 -15.41
C ARG A 148 -3.84 15.60 -14.07
N ARG A 149 -4.18 14.42 -13.56
CA ARG A 149 -4.85 14.21 -12.27
C ARG A 149 -3.84 13.97 -11.12
N VAL A 150 -2.54 14.01 -11.42
CA VAL A 150 -1.41 13.91 -10.48
C VAL A 150 -0.99 15.30 -10.02
#